data_AF-A0A7Z9GCW2-F1
#
_entry.id   AF-A0A7Z9GCW2-F1
#
_cell.length_a   1.000
_cell.length_b   1.000
_cell.length_c   1.000
_cell.angle_alpha   90.00
_cell.angle_beta   90.00
_cell.angle_gamma   90.00
#
_symmetry.space_group_name_H-M   'P 1'
#
loop_
_entity.id
_entity.type
_entity.pdbx_description
1 polymer ?
#
loop_
_entity_poly.entity_id
_entity_poly.type
_entity_poly.pdbx_seq_one_letter_code
_entity_poly.pdbx_strand_id
1 'polypeptide(L)'
;MNSKVRSPLRSEPAMSPVPQRGTLVLTFGSGDLDYATDLTQKTVVYSVKEILGIDLTNGAVTGKTQVAVNWRKELEVGENLTSRPIIFGQIAYFTSFKPDPSDACNGGVGRIWGVDYLQSKGLKDTVARFDKDGNPSTVGDSVEYIELKDSIPYGINLINRPACAENSGIGDAVSNGAAGLPPGSKKSSALSSAKPGQLELVVQTGSAGQTNSASKPAKGGTPQVKKFHQRLVKPPKQVIAVGWGQVHRL
;
A
#
# COMPACT_ATOMS: atom_id res chain seq x y z
N MET A 1 39.75 -3.25 9.41
CA MET A 1 38.29 -3.46 9.55
C MET A 1 37.61 -2.14 9.19
N ASN A 2 37.25 -1.95 7.92
CA ASN A 2 36.57 -0.73 7.49
C ASN A 2 35.11 -0.80 7.94
N SER A 3 34.71 0.13 8.80
CA SER A 3 33.35 0.23 9.32
C SER A 3 32.36 0.23 8.14
N LYS A 4 31.55 -0.82 8.02
CA LYS A 4 30.42 -0.87 7.10
C LYS A 4 29.59 0.39 7.29
N VAL A 5 29.34 1.12 6.20
CA VAL A 5 28.41 2.25 6.17
C VAL A 5 27.11 1.77 6.82
N ARG A 6 26.77 2.39 7.97
CA ARG A 6 25.52 2.09 8.69
C ARG A 6 24.42 2.85 7.98
N SER A 7 23.57 2.16 7.23
CA SER A 7 22.38 2.79 6.66
C SER A 7 21.33 2.95 7.75
N PRO A 8 20.83 4.17 8.01
CA PRO A 8 19.81 4.39 9.03
C PRO A 8 18.49 3.68 8.66
N LEU A 9 17.73 3.32 9.70
CA LEU A 9 16.34 2.88 9.60
C LEU A 9 15.47 4.05 10.07
N ARG A 10 14.93 4.85 9.14
CA ARG A 10 14.12 6.03 9.44
C ARG A 10 12.61 5.79 9.32
N SER A 11 12.20 4.90 8.42
CA SER A 11 10.80 4.58 8.21
C SER A 11 10.28 3.59 9.25
N GLU A 12 9.09 3.84 9.78
CA GLU A 12 8.40 2.86 10.63
C GLU A 12 8.15 1.55 9.85
N PRO A 13 8.30 0.39 10.50
CA PRO A 13 8.01 -0.89 9.87
C PRO A 13 6.51 -1.08 9.65
N ALA A 14 6.14 -1.72 8.55
CA ALA A 14 4.82 -2.34 8.42
C ALA A 14 4.82 -3.67 9.15
N MET A 15 3.71 -3.99 9.81
CA MET A 15 3.57 -5.20 10.60
C MET A 15 2.30 -5.95 10.22
N SER A 16 2.40 -7.27 10.09
CA SER A 16 1.26 -8.14 9.80
C SER A 16 1.29 -9.37 10.70
N PRO A 17 0.28 -9.55 11.59
CA PRO A 17 0.10 -10.81 12.30
C PRO A 17 -0.43 -11.86 11.32
N VAL A 18 0.31 -12.95 11.13
CA VAL A 18 -0.13 -14.05 10.26
C VAL A 18 -1.02 -14.98 11.09
N PRO A 19 -2.17 -15.44 10.57
CA PRO A 19 -3.08 -16.33 11.30
C PRO A 19 -2.44 -17.64 11.79
N GLN A 20 -1.30 -18.01 11.21
CA GLN A 20 -0.51 -19.18 11.59
C GLN A 20 0.29 -18.86 12.86
N ARG A 21 -0.34 -19.18 13.99
CA ARG A 21 0.23 -19.43 15.32
C ARG A 21 1.46 -18.59 15.71
N GLY A 22 1.21 -17.37 16.20
CA GLY A 22 2.27 -16.56 16.82
C GLY A 22 3.33 -16.03 15.85
N THR A 23 3.05 -16.02 14.54
CA THR A 23 3.97 -15.47 13.55
C THR A 23 3.65 -14.00 13.29
N LEU A 24 4.64 -13.15 13.49
CA LEU A 24 4.62 -11.74 13.14
C LEU A 24 5.54 -11.51 11.95
N VAL A 25 5.11 -10.73 10.97
CA VAL A 25 5.99 -10.32 9.86
C VAL A 25 6.14 -8.81 9.84
N LEU A 26 7.39 -8.37 9.77
CA LEU A 26 7.79 -6.98 9.67
C LEU A 26 8.35 -6.72 8.27
N THR A 27 7.90 -5.64 7.64
CA THR A 27 8.52 -5.11 6.41
C THR A 27 9.04 -3.71 6.66
N PHE A 28 10.32 -3.49 6.41
CA PHE A 28 10.99 -2.21 6.66
C PHE A 28 12.17 -2.02 5.71
N GLY A 29 12.57 -0.78 5.47
CA GLY A 29 13.73 -0.48 4.63
C GLY A 29 14.72 0.44 5.30
N SER A 30 15.96 0.36 4.86
CA SER A 30 17.00 1.33 5.18
C SER A 30 16.88 2.57 4.28
N GLY A 31 17.73 3.56 4.53
CA GLY A 31 17.91 4.71 3.64
C GLY A 31 17.56 6.01 4.33
N ASP A 32 18.04 7.10 3.74
CA ASP A 32 17.81 8.45 4.22
C ASP A 32 17.53 9.38 3.04
N LEU A 33 16.31 9.92 2.97
CA LEU A 33 15.93 10.87 1.94
C LEU A 33 16.66 12.21 2.09
N ASP A 34 17.15 12.54 3.28
CA ASP A 34 17.92 13.77 3.49
C ASP A 34 19.27 13.71 2.76
N TYR A 35 19.76 12.51 2.45
CA TYR A 35 20.96 12.25 1.66
C TYR A 35 20.64 11.71 0.27
N ALA A 36 19.55 12.19 -0.36
CA ALA A 36 19.16 11.81 -1.71
C ALA A 36 20.23 12.12 -2.78
N THR A 37 21.27 12.91 -2.47
CA THR A 37 22.40 13.18 -3.38
C THR A 37 23.51 12.13 -3.32
N ASP A 38 23.48 11.21 -2.35
CA ASP A 38 24.46 10.13 -2.29
C ASP A 38 24.07 9.00 -3.26
N LEU A 39 24.62 9.11 -4.47
CA LEU A 39 24.39 8.18 -5.57
C LEU A 39 25.17 6.87 -5.42
N THR A 40 25.92 6.68 -4.33
CA THR A 40 26.75 5.48 -4.11
C THR A 40 26.12 4.50 -3.11
N GLN A 41 25.11 4.96 -2.35
CA GLN A 41 24.42 4.13 -1.37
C GLN A 41 23.49 3.11 -2.03
N LYS A 42 23.38 1.96 -1.35
CA LYS A 42 22.41 0.93 -1.67
C LYS A 42 21.40 0.83 -0.55
N THR A 43 20.16 1.22 -0.83
CA THR A 43 19.05 0.98 0.07
C THR A 43 18.62 -0.48 0.00
N VAL A 44 18.20 -1.02 1.14
CA VAL A 44 17.74 -2.39 1.26
C VAL A 44 16.39 -2.41 1.97
N VAL A 45 15.44 -3.14 1.39
CA VAL A 45 14.13 -3.42 1.99
C VAL A 45 14.10 -4.87 2.44
N TYR A 46 13.60 -5.11 3.65
CA TYR A 46 13.55 -6.40 4.30
C TYR A 46 12.11 -6.81 4.56
N SER A 47 11.83 -8.10 4.41
CA SER A 47 10.73 -8.77 5.10
C SER A 47 11.31 -9.80 6.06
N VAL A 48 10.94 -9.69 7.33
CA VAL A 48 11.44 -10.53 8.43
C VAL A 48 10.26 -11.13 9.15
N LYS A 49 10.25 -12.46 9.30
CA LYS A 49 9.30 -13.15 10.15
C LYS A 49 9.89 -13.43 11.52
N GLU A 50 9.09 -13.20 12.54
CA GLU A 50 9.30 -13.60 13.92
C GLU A 50 8.26 -14.66 14.25
N ILE A 51 8.71 -15.82 14.74
CA ILE A 51 7.85 -16.92 15.17
C ILE A 51 7.98 -17.01 16.68
N LEU A 52 6.90 -16.68 17.37
CA LEU A 52 6.82 -16.78 18.82
C LEU A 52 6.47 -18.21 19.21
N GLY A 53 7.29 -18.83 20.05
CA GLY A 53 6.98 -20.12 20.66
C GLY A 53 5.95 -19.94 21.76
N ILE A 54 4.67 -19.78 21.42
CA ILE A 54 3.56 -19.64 22.37
C ILE A 54 2.58 -20.81 22.20
N ASP A 55 2.21 -21.44 23.30
CA ASP A 55 1.06 -22.33 23.38
C ASP A 55 -0.22 -21.50 23.39
N LEU A 56 -0.97 -21.57 22.29
CA LEU A 56 -2.20 -20.81 22.08
C LEU A 56 -3.37 -21.31 22.93
N THR A 57 -3.22 -22.44 23.60
CA THR A 57 -4.26 -23.07 24.42
C THR A 57 -4.34 -22.42 25.81
N ASN A 58 -3.19 -21.99 26.33
CA ASN A 58 -3.05 -21.41 27.68
C ASN A 58 -2.28 -20.08 27.69
N GLY A 59 -1.80 -19.60 26.53
CA GLY A 59 -1.02 -18.38 26.40
C GLY A 59 0.43 -18.50 26.91
N ALA A 60 0.90 -19.69 27.27
CA ALA A 60 2.23 -19.90 27.82
C ALA A 60 3.30 -19.79 26.73
N VAL A 61 4.40 -19.10 27.01
CA VAL A 61 5.57 -19.10 26.12
C VAL A 61 6.27 -20.45 26.28
N THR A 62 6.20 -21.30 25.25
CA THR A 62 6.68 -22.68 25.24
C THR A 62 7.98 -22.89 24.47
N GLY A 63 8.50 -21.86 23.79
CA GLY A 63 9.71 -21.99 22.98
C GLY A 63 10.48 -20.69 22.78
N LYS A 64 11.67 -20.81 22.19
CA LYS A 64 12.49 -19.66 21.79
C LYS A 64 11.84 -18.92 20.62
N THR A 65 11.83 -17.60 20.68
CA THR A 65 11.53 -16.75 19.53
C THR A 65 12.52 -17.03 18.40
N GLN A 66 12.00 -17.33 17.21
CA GLN A 66 12.82 -17.53 16.01
C GLN A 66 12.62 -16.37 15.05
N VAL A 67 13.72 -15.82 14.56
CA VAL A 67 13.70 -14.75 13.55
C VAL A 67 14.29 -15.29 12.26
N ALA A 68 13.60 -15.08 11.15
CA ALA A 68 14.07 -15.46 9.83
C ALA A 68 13.73 -14.37 8.81
N VAL A 69 14.64 -14.15 7.86
CA VAL A 69 14.42 -13.21 6.74
C VAL A 69 13.64 -13.95 5.65
N ASN A 70 12.47 -13.42 5.26
CA ASN A 70 11.73 -13.92 4.11
C ASN A 70 12.44 -13.51 2.81
N TRP A 71 12.80 -12.23 2.72
CA TRP A 71 13.58 -11.66 1.62
C TRP A 71 14.26 -10.35 2.04
N ARG A 72 15.28 -9.99 1.26
CA ARG A 72 16.10 -8.79 1.36
C ARG A 72 16.30 -8.22 -0.05
N LYS A 73 15.49 -7.23 -0.43
CA LYS A 73 15.58 -6.56 -1.73
C LYS A 73 16.60 -5.42 -1.66
N GLU A 74 17.71 -5.54 -2.40
CA GLU A 74 18.55 -4.38 -2.68
C GLU A 74 17.89 -3.55 -3.79
N LEU A 75 17.73 -2.25 -3.53
CA LEU A 75 17.33 -1.30 -4.56
C LEU A 75 18.51 -0.95 -5.47
N GLU A 76 18.26 -0.23 -6.55
CA GLU A 76 19.33 0.23 -7.41
C GLU A 76 20.30 1.16 -6.66
N VAL A 77 21.53 1.26 -7.16
CA VAL A 77 22.53 2.18 -6.59
C VAL A 77 22.03 3.62 -6.73
N GLY A 78 22.05 4.38 -5.62
CA GLY A 78 21.49 5.72 -5.51
C GLY A 78 19.97 5.78 -5.32
N GLU A 79 19.28 4.64 -5.31
CA GLU A 79 17.85 4.57 -5.05
C GLU A 79 17.57 4.51 -3.53
N ASN A 80 16.61 5.32 -3.08
CA ASN A 80 16.21 5.43 -1.69
C ASN A 80 14.72 5.17 -1.48
N LEU A 81 14.36 4.66 -0.31
CA LEU A 81 12.97 4.46 0.09
C LEU A 81 12.30 5.81 0.37
N THR A 82 11.15 6.08 -0.26
CA THR A 82 10.43 7.35 -0.13
C THR A 82 9.16 7.28 0.70
N SER A 83 8.70 6.09 1.08
CA SER A 83 7.55 5.92 1.96
C SER A 83 7.75 4.79 2.96
N ARG A 84 7.02 4.90 4.08
CA ARG A 84 6.84 3.78 5.00
C ARG A 84 6.11 2.66 4.28
N PRO A 85 6.57 1.41 4.37
CA PRO A 85 5.83 0.29 3.82
C PRO A 85 4.44 0.17 4.45
N ILE A 86 3.53 -0.47 3.74
CA ILE A 86 2.23 -0.90 4.24
C ILE A 86 2.00 -2.35 3.82
N ILE A 87 1.31 -3.13 4.64
CA ILE A 87 0.92 -4.51 4.29
C ILE A 87 -0.58 -4.59 4.13
N PHE A 88 -1.03 -5.08 2.98
CA PHE A 88 -2.44 -5.33 2.72
C PHE A 88 -2.62 -6.47 1.71
N GLY A 89 -3.55 -7.38 2.00
CA GLY A 89 -3.91 -8.44 1.06
C GLY A 89 -2.74 -9.35 0.65
N GLN A 90 -1.88 -9.73 1.58
CA GLN A 90 -0.63 -10.49 1.33
C GLN A 90 0.50 -9.71 0.62
N ILE A 91 0.29 -8.42 0.35
CA ILE A 91 1.23 -7.60 -0.41
C ILE A 91 1.84 -6.54 0.51
N ALA A 92 3.17 -6.44 0.48
CA ALA A 92 3.89 -5.28 0.97
C ALA A 92 3.99 -4.24 -0.15
N TYR A 93 3.44 -3.05 0.10
CA TYR A 93 3.59 -1.91 -0.79
C TYR A 93 4.54 -0.89 -0.17
N PHE A 94 5.40 -0.30 -0.98
CA PHE A 94 6.29 0.79 -0.59
C PHE A 94 6.69 1.56 -1.85
N THR A 95 7.36 2.69 -1.67
CA THR A 95 7.81 3.52 -2.79
C THR A 95 9.29 3.82 -2.67
N SER A 96 9.94 3.98 -3.80
CA SER A 96 11.34 4.38 -3.88
C SER A 96 11.56 5.43 -4.95
N PHE A 97 12.72 6.07 -4.89
CA PHE A 97 13.14 7.07 -5.85
C PHE A 97 14.63 7.01 -6.10
N LYS A 98 14.98 7.10 -7.38
CA LYS A 98 16.35 7.23 -7.86
C LYS A 98 16.49 8.57 -8.59
N PRO A 99 17.28 9.52 -8.08
CA PRO A 99 17.54 10.78 -8.76
C PRO A 99 18.33 10.56 -10.06
N ASP A 100 18.21 11.50 -10.99
CA ASP A 100 19.06 11.55 -12.18
C ASP A 100 20.48 12.01 -11.77
N PRO A 101 21.54 11.22 -12.03
CA PRO A 101 22.91 11.60 -11.68
C PRO A 101 23.44 12.80 -12.49
N SER A 102 22.84 13.10 -13.64
CA SER A 102 23.33 14.09 -14.59
C SER A 102 22.72 15.48 -14.40
N ASP A 103 21.50 15.57 -13.85
CA ASP A 103 20.83 16.83 -13.56
C ASP A 103 19.91 16.70 -12.34
N ALA A 104 20.23 17.40 -11.25
CA ALA A 104 19.40 17.45 -10.05
C ALA A 104 18.02 18.11 -10.28
N CYS A 105 17.83 18.81 -11.40
CA CYS A 105 16.56 19.39 -11.82
C CYS A 105 15.71 18.44 -12.67
N ASN A 106 16.24 17.27 -13.08
CA ASN A 106 15.45 16.23 -13.71
C ASN A 106 14.75 15.41 -12.64
N GLY A 107 13.52 14.99 -12.92
CA GLY A 107 12.62 14.41 -11.92
C GLY A 107 12.98 12.98 -11.49
N GLY A 108 14.08 12.41 -11.99
CA GLY A 108 14.55 11.06 -11.70
C GLY A 108 13.52 9.97 -12.04
N VAL A 109 13.64 8.83 -11.37
CA VAL A 109 12.77 7.67 -11.54
C VAL A 109 12.19 7.25 -10.20
N GLY A 110 10.87 7.40 -10.07
CA GLY A 110 10.10 6.89 -8.94
C GLY A 110 9.58 5.48 -9.18
N ARG A 111 9.38 4.70 -8.13
CA ARG A 111 8.76 3.37 -8.22
C ARG A 111 7.73 3.15 -7.13
N ILE A 112 6.64 2.49 -7.49
CA ILE A 112 5.65 1.95 -6.55
C ILE A 112 5.80 0.44 -6.58
N TRP A 113 6.18 -0.15 -5.46
CA TRP A 113 6.41 -1.59 -5.32
C TRP A 113 5.18 -2.30 -4.79
N GLY A 114 5.00 -3.55 -5.20
CA GLY A 114 4.01 -4.48 -4.65
C GLY A 114 4.54 -5.89 -4.73
N VAL A 115 4.97 -6.41 -3.59
CA VAL A 115 5.62 -7.72 -3.48
C VAL A 115 4.98 -8.56 -2.39
N ASP A 116 5.01 -9.89 -2.54
CA ASP A 116 4.53 -10.80 -1.51
C ASP A 116 5.40 -10.65 -0.25
N TYR A 117 4.79 -10.33 0.89
CA TYR A 117 5.57 -10.13 2.12
C TYR A 117 5.98 -11.46 2.78
N LEU A 118 5.39 -12.59 2.38
CA LEU A 118 5.65 -13.92 2.91
C LEU A 118 6.53 -14.76 1.99
N GLN A 119 6.31 -14.67 0.68
CA GLN A 119 6.98 -15.48 -0.33
C GLN A 119 8.17 -14.75 -0.95
N SER A 120 9.17 -15.52 -1.36
CA SER A 120 10.35 -15.02 -2.06
C SER A 120 10.79 -16.00 -3.15
N LYS A 121 11.52 -15.50 -4.16
CA LYS A 121 12.19 -16.33 -5.17
C LYS A 121 13.64 -16.64 -4.78
N GLY A 122 13.98 -16.43 -3.51
CA GLY A 122 15.33 -16.45 -2.97
C GLY A 122 15.52 -15.32 -1.97
N LEU A 123 16.66 -15.31 -1.27
CA LEU A 123 16.90 -14.32 -0.22
C LEU A 123 16.95 -12.88 -0.77
N LYS A 124 17.32 -12.70 -2.04
CA LYS A 124 17.47 -11.37 -2.67
C LYS A 124 16.31 -10.98 -3.59
N ASP A 125 15.42 -11.93 -3.89
CA ASP A 125 14.42 -11.80 -4.94
C ASP A 125 13.01 -11.90 -4.37
N THR A 126 12.18 -10.96 -4.77
CA THR A 126 10.79 -10.84 -4.34
C THR A 126 9.86 -11.62 -5.26
N VAL A 127 8.65 -11.89 -4.78
CA VAL A 127 7.55 -12.37 -5.64
C VAL A 127 6.70 -11.17 -6.00
N ALA A 128 6.62 -10.87 -7.29
CA ALA A 128 5.76 -9.83 -7.86
C ALA A 128 4.29 -10.05 -7.50
N ARG A 129 3.63 -9.00 -7.02
CA ARG A 129 2.20 -9.00 -6.68
C ARG A 129 1.47 -7.72 -7.07
N PHE A 130 2.17 -6.72 -7.61
CA PHE A 130 1.55 -5.47 -8.02
C PHE A 130 0.74 -5.71 -9.29
N ASP A 131 -0.58 -5.53 -9.23
CA ASP A 131 -1.49 -5.56 -10.37
C ASP A 131 -1.20 -4.36 -11.29
N LYS A 132 -0.76 -4.64 -12.52
CA LYS A 132 -0.20 -3.60 -13.40
C LYS A 132 -1.29 -2.75 -14.02
N ASP A 133 -2.44 -3.34 -14.33
CA ASP A 133 -3.52 -2.67 -15.04
C ASP A 133 -4.66 -2.19 -14.12
N GLY A 134 -4.65 -2.59 -12.84
CA GLY A 134 -5.69 -2.25 -11.87
C GLY A 134 -6.96 -3.04 -12.03
N ASN A 135 -6.93 -4.07 -12.86
CA ASN A 135 -8.01 -5.00 -13.06
C ASN A 135 -7.67 -6.35 -12.42
N PRO A 136 -8.28 -6.69 -11.28
CA PRO A 136 -7.99 -7.95 -10.60
C PRO A 136 -8.47 -9.20 -11.35
N SER A 137 -9.22 -9.02 -12.45
CA SER A 137 -9.63 -10.12 -13.32
C SER A 137 -8.54 -10.50 -14.32
N THR A 138 -7.55 -9.64 -14.55
CA THR A 138 -6.43 -9.93 -15.42
C THR A 138 -5.50 -10.90 -14.71
N VAL A 139 -5.16 -12.02 -15.37
CA VAL A 139 -4.29 -13.06 -14.80
C VAL A 139 -2.90 -12.93 -15.42
N GLY A 140 -1.87 -12.99 -14.59
CA GLY A 140 -0.46 -13.06 -15.03
C GLY A 140 0.17 -11.70 -15.37
N ASP A 141 -0.47 -10.59 -15.00
CA ASP A 141 0.01 -9.22 -15.21
C ASP A 141 0.80 -8.66 -14.00
N SER A 142 0.98 -9.46 -12.95
CA SER A 142 1.65 -9.02 -11.73
C SER A 142 3.11 -8.63 -11.98
N VAL A 143 3.47 -7.42 -11.55
CA VAL A 143 4.83 -6.87 -11.60
C VAL A 143 5.39 -6.60 -10.21
N GLU A 144 6.72 -6.46 -10.08
CA GLU A 144 7.33 -6.09 -8.79
C GLU A 144 7.08 -4.61 -8.47
N TYR A 145 7.07 -3.77 -9.50
CA TYR A 145 6.85 -2.33 -9.37
C TYR A 145 6.27 -1.71 -10.64
N ILE A 146 5.64 -0.55 -10.47
CA ILE A 146 5.33 0.40 -11.53
C ILE A 146 6.34 1.54 -11.47
N GLU A 147 6.91 1.90 -12.61
CA GLU A 147 7.86 2.99 -12.74
C GLU A 147 7.14 4.31 -13.08
N LEU A 148 7.52 5.37 -12.37
CA LEU A 148 7.02 6.73 -12.53
C LEU A 148 8.18 7.62 -13.00
N LYS A 149 8.21 7.93 -14.29
CA LYS A 149 9.22 8.82 -14.85
C LYS A 149 9.01 10.26 -14.38
N ASP A 150 10.09 10.94 -14.04
CA ASP A 150 10.11 12.35 -13.64
C ASP A 150 9.17 12.67 -12.48
N SER A 151 9.01 11.71 -11.58
CA SER A 151 8.05 11.77 -10.48
C SER A 151 8.63 11.12 -9.25
N ILE A 152 8.50 11.80 -8.13
CA ILE A 152 8.92 11.26 -6.83
C ILE A 152 7.68 10.81 -6.06
N PRO A 153 7.45 9.50 -5.88
CA PRO A 153 6.34 9.00 -5.09
C PRO A 153 6.63 9.17 -3.60
N TYR A 154 5.66 9.67 -2.86
CA TYR A 154 5.68 9.81 -1.41
C TYR A 154 4.31 9.42 -0.85
N GLY A 155 4.26 9.09 0.44
CA GLY A 155 2.99 8.93 1.15
C GLY A 155 2.04 7.91 0.52
N ILE A 156 2.39 6.63 0.64
CA ILE A 156 1.50 5.53 0.28
C ILE A 156 0.41 5.35 1.35
N ASN A 157 -0.84 5.25 0.91
CA ASN A 157 -2.00 5.15 1.79
C ASN A 157 -3.04 4.16 1.24
N LEU A 158 -3.75 3.49 2.14
CA LEU A 158 -4.94 2.71 1.82
C LEU A 158 -6.17 3.52 2.17
N ILE A 159 -7.05 3.72 1.20
CA ILE A 159 -8.28 4.49 1.37
C ILE A 159 -9.45 3.57 1.04
N ASN A 160 -10.42 3.48 1.96
CA ASN A 160 -11.69 2.85 1.68
C ASN A 160 -12.68 3.91 1.20
N ARG A 161 -13.00 3.91 -0.10
CA ARG A 161 -14.06 4.77 -0.63
C ARG A 161 -15.42 4.22 -0.19
N PRO A 162 -16.30 5.06 0.39
CA PRO A 162 -17.62 4.61 0.83
C PRO A 162 -18.46 4.11 -0.36
N ALA A 163 -19.39 3.22 -0.06
CA ALA A 163 -20.43 2.83 -1.01
C ALA A 163 -21.38 4.00 -1.23
N CYS A 164 -21.83 4.21 -2.47
CA CYS A 164 -22.84 5.22 -2.79
C CYS A 164 -24.06 4.53 -3.40
N ALA A 165 -25.25 4.78 -2.83
CA ALA A 165 -26.50 4.49 -3.52
C ALA A 165 -26.72 5.56 -4.59
N GLU A 166 -26.81 5.17 -5.86
CA GLU A 166 -27.25 6.12 -6.88
C GLU A 166 -28.70 6.51 -6.61
N ASN A 167 -28.98 7.82 -6.58
CA ASN A 167 -30.32 8.42 -6.41
C ASN A 167 -30.96 8.32 -5.02
N SER A 168 -30.19 8.48 -3.94
CA SER A 168 -30.79 8.77 -2.63
C SER A 168 -30.01 9.88 -1.93
N GLY A 169 -30.61 11.06 -1.86
CA GLY A 169 -30.17 12.03 -0.86
C GLY A 169 -30.37 11.44 0.53
N ILE A 170 -29.65 11.94 1.54
CA ILE A 170 -29.91 11.59 2.96
C ILE A 170 -31.40 11.77 3.31
N GLY A 171 -32.09 12.68 2.62
CA GLY A 171 -33.54 12.90 2.73
C GLY A 171 -34.41 11.72 2.26
N ASP A 172 -34.01 10.95 1.25
CA ASP A 172 -34.85 9.89 0.66
C ASP A 172 -34.94 8.62 1.52
N ALA A 173 -33.95 8.42 2.39
CA ALA A 173 -33.99 7.41 3.45
C ALA A 173 -35.01 7.74 4.55
N VAL A 174 -35.45 9.01 4.64
CA VAL A 174 -36.36 9.51 5.67
C VAL A 174 -37.74 9.86 5.10
N SER A 175 -37.82 10.36 3.85
CA SER A 175 -39.05 10.88 3.24
C SER A 175 -39.96 9.82 2.61
N ASN A 176 -39.51 8.57 2.47
CA ASN A 176 -40.39 7.44 2.09
C ASN A 176 -41.07 6.75 3.29
N GLY A 177 -40.90 7.31 4.49
CA GLY A 177 -41.73 7.01 5.66
C GLY A 177 -43.14 7.59 5.49
N ALA A 178 -43.89 7.11 4.49
CA ALA A 178 -45.34 7.25 4.51
C ALA A 178 -45.83 6.64 5.83
N ALA A 179 -46.49 7.46 6.63
CA ALA A 179 -47.03 7.10 7.94
C ALA A 179 -47.78 5.76 7.87
N GLY A 180 -47.36 4.78 8.67
CA GLY A 180 -48.15 3.57 8.95
C GLY A 180 -47.61 2.22 8.48
N LEU A 181 -46.36 2.10 8.01
CA LEU A 181 -45.76 0.78 7.71
C LEU A 181 -44.72 0.35 8.75
N PRO A 182 -44.73 -0.92 9.20
CA PRO A 182 -43.72 -1.43 10.13
C PRO A 182 -42.33 -1.44 9.48
N PRO A 183 -41.26 -1.15 10.26
CA PRO A 183 -39.90 -1.12 9.76
C PRO A 183 -39.52 -2.47 9.10
N GLY A 184 -39.08 -2.42 7.85
CA GLY A 184 -38.61 -3.61 7.10
C GLY A 184 -39.50 -4.06 5.92
N SER A 185 -40.62 -3.38 5.66
CA SER A 185 -41.61 -3.81 4.66
C SER A 185 -41.42 -3.27 3.24
N LYS A 186 -40.36 -2.50 2.96
CA LYS A 186 -39.95 -2.17 1.57
C LYS A 186 -38.50 -2.59 1.34
N LYS A 187 -38.28 -3.45 0.33
CA LYS A 187 -36.96 -3.58 -0.29
C LYS A 187 -36.59 -2.20 -0.81
N SER A 188 -35.61 -1.56 -0.18
CA SER A 188 -35.07 -0.29 -0.68
C SER A 188 -34.49 -0.55 -2.07
N SER A 189 -35.18 -0.07 -3.11
CA SER A 189 -34.69 -0.04 -4.49
C SER A 189 -33.40 0.79 -4.63
N ALA A 190 -33.04 1.57 -3.60
CA ALA A 190 -31.75 2.25 -3.52
C ALA A 190 -30.56 1.29 -3.30
N LEU A 191 -30.78 0.08 -2.77
CA LEU A 191 -29.71 -0.92 -2.60
C LEU A 191 -29.38 -1.68 -3.89
N SER A 192 -30.33 -1.86 -4.81
CA SER A 192 -30.09 -2.60 -6.07
C SER A 192 -29.20 -1.85 -7.06
N SER A 193 -28.99 -0.55 -6.86
CA SER A 193 -28.16 0.33 -7.71
C SER A 193 -26.99 0.92 -6.93
N ALA A 194 -26.72 0.44 -5.71
CA ALA A 194 -25.61 0.93 -4.92
C ALA A 194 -24.28 0.45 -5.49
N LYS A 195 -23.38 1.40 -5.80
CA LYS A 195 -21.98 1.08 -6.08
C LYS A 195 -21.33 0.66 -4.76
N PRO A 196 -20.77 -0.55 -4.67
CA PRO A 196 -20.08 -0.96 -3.46
C PRO A 196 -18.90 -0.01 -3.22
N GLY A 197 -18.52 0.15 -1.95
CA GLY A 197 -17.29 0.88 -1.64
C GLY A 197 -16.09 0.28 -2.38
N GLN A 198 -15.00 1.03 -2.52
CA GLN A 198 -13.82 0.58 -3.24
C GLN A 198 -12.59 0.82 -2.38
N LEU A 199 -11.81 -0.23 -2.13
CA LEU A 199 -10.49 -0.04 -1.54
C LEU A 199 -9.52 0.40 -2.62
N GLU A 200 -8.77 1.45 -2.33
CA GLU A 200 -7.75 2.00 -3.21
C GLU A 200 -6.42 2.18 -2.49
N LEU A 201 -5.35 1.86 -3.20
CA LEU A 201 -4.01 2.33 -2.90
C LEU A 201 -3.86 3.72 -3.51
N VAL A 202 -3.49 4.69 -2.69
CA VAL A 202 -3.25 6.08 -3.11
C VAL A 202 -1.83 6.47 -2.79
N VAL A 203 -1.09 6.90 -3.81
CA VAL A 203 0.29 7.38 -3.70
C VAL A 203 0.32 8.84 -4.12
N GLN A 204 0.92 9.71 -3.32
CA GLN A 204 1.14 11.10 -3.70
C GLN A 204 2.43 11.21 -4.50
N THR A 205 2.46 12.03 -5.53
CA THR A 205 3.67 12.24 -6.33
C THR A 205 4.02 13.71 -6.42
N GLY A 206 5.31 14.01 -6.27
CA GLY A 206 5.89 15.28 -6.70
C GLY A 206 6.20 15.20 -8.19
N SER A 207 5.50 16.02 -8.98
CA SER A 207 5.51 16.21 -10.46
C SER A 207 4.85 15.15 -11.38
N ALA A 208 4.27 15.69 -12.47
CA ALA A 208 3.51 15.14 -13.62
C ALA A 208 2.55 13.95 -13.41
N GLY A 209 1.34 14.08 -13.95
CA GLY A 209 0.30 13.05 -13.82
C GLY A 209 0.50 11.90 -14.78
N GLN A 210 -0.48 10.99 -14.82
CA GLN A 210 -0.53 9.83 -15.73
C GLN A 210 -0.36 10.12 -17.23
N THR A 211 -0.30 11.39 -17.65
CA THR A 211 0.10 11.80 -18.99
C THR A 211 1.61 12.04 -19.01
N ASN A 212 2.33 11.33 -19.90
CA ASN A 212 3.79 11.36 -20.19
C ASN A 212 4.43 12.76 -20.40
N SER A 213 4.24 13.70 -19.49
CA SER A 213 4.72 15.08 -19.62
C SER A 213 5.06 15.61 -18.24
N ALA A 214 6.31 15.38 -17.87
CA ALA A 214 7.01 16.02 -16.77
C ALA A 214 6.82 17.54 -16.82
N SER A 215 6.07 18.12 -15.87
CA SER A 215 6.13 19.55 -15.62
C SER A 215 7.30 19.77 -14.67
N LYS A 216 8.48 20.09 -15.22
CA LYS A 216 9.61 20.64 -14.46
C LYS A 216 9.06 21.83 -13.66
N PRO A 217 9.22 21.89 -12.32
CA PRO A 217 8.96 23.14 -11.64
C PRO A 217 9.94 24.16 -12.23
N ALA A 218 9.41 25.16 -12.94
CA ALA A 218 10.21 26.33 -13.29
C ALA A 218 10.86 26.83 -12.00
N LYS A 219 12.10 27.29 -12.05
CA LYS A 219 12.81 27.82 -10.88
C LYS A 219 11.92 28.90 -10.22
N GLY A 220 11.31 28.58 -9.07
CA GLY A 220 10.33 29.45 -8.38
C GLY A 220 8.83 29.15 -8.59
N GLY A 221 8.45 28.08 -9.28
CA GLY A 221 7.05 27.66 -9.48
C GLY A 221 6.50 26.78 -8.33
N THR A 222 5.20 26.88 -8.07
CA THR A 222 4.53 26.07 -7.04
C THR A 222 4.59 24.58 -7.38
N PRO A 223 5.09 23.71 -6.48
CA PRO A 223 5.12 22.27 -6.72
C PRO A 223 3.69 21.73 -6.90
N GLN A 224 3.50 20.92 -7.94
CA GLN A 224 2.22 20.25 -8.21
C GLN A 224 2.23 18.86 -7.55
N VAL A 225 1.33 18.64 -6.59
CA VAL A 225 1.10 17.32 -5.98
C VAL A 225 0.03 16.59 -6.79
N LYS A 226 0.34 15.41 -7.31
CA LYS A 226 -0.65 14.54 -7.97
C LYS A 226 -0.86 13.25 -7.18
N LYS A 227 -1.92 12.51 -7.52
CA LYS A 227 -2.27 11.25 -6.86
C LYS A 227 -2.31 10.13 -7.89
N PHE A 228 -1.61 9.04 -7.62
CA PHE A 228 -1.79 7.76 -8.28
C PHE A 228 -2.85 6.96 -7.49
N HIS A 229 -3.79 6.36 -8.22
CA HIS A 229 -4.87 5.57 -7.66
C HIS A 229 -4.83 4.17 -8.27
N GLN A 230 -4.81 3.15 -7.42
CA GLN A 230 -4.90 1.76 -7.82
C GLN A 230 -6.03 1.09 -7.04
N ARG A 231 -6.95 0.44 -7.76
CA ARG A 231 -8.02 -0.33 -7.13
C ARG A 231 -7.44 -1.63 -6.58
N LEU A 232 -7.82 -1.96 -5.35
CA LEU A 232 -7.43 -3.21 -4.70
C LEU A 232 -8.63 -4.14 -4.57
N VAL A 233 -8.38 -5.44 -4.67
CA VAL A 233 -9.38 -6.46 -4.36
C VAL A 233 -9.75 -6.36 -2.89
N LYS A 234 -11.05 -6.32 -2.62
CA LYS A 234 -11.56 -6.36 -1.26
C LYS A 234 -11.35 -7.75 -0.64
N PRO A 235 -11.00 -7.84 0.65
CA PRO A 235 -11.00 -9.11 1.35
C PRO A 235 -12.42 -9.71 1.32
N PRO A 236 -12.56 -11.05 1.29
CA PRO A 236 -13.84 -11.74 1.10
C PRO A 236 -14.87 -11.56 2.24
N LYS A 237 -14.58 -10.74 3.27
CA LYS A 237 -15.48 -10.43 4.37
C LYS A 237 -15.39 -8.93 4.68
N GLN A 238 -16.37 -8.16 4.23
CA GLN A 238 -16.55 -6.78 4.68
C GLN A 238 -18.00 -6.55 5.10
N VAL A 239 -18.15 -5.98 6.28
CA VAL A 239 -19.41 -5.43 6.77
C VAL A 239 -19.58 -4.06 6.13
N ILE A 240 -20.70 -3.85 5.42
CA ILE A 240 -21.08 -2.52 4.94
C ILE A 240 -22.01 -1.92 6.00
N ALA A 241 -21.58 -0.82 6.61
CA ALA A 241 -22.46 0.00 7.44
C ALA A 241 -23.31 0.87 6.51
N VAL A 242 -24.61 0.57 6.42
CA VAL A 242 -25.57 1.32 5.57
C VAL A 242 -26.33 2.40 6.37
N GLY A 243 -25.89 2.69 7.58
CA GLY A 243 -26.44 3.71 8.48
C GLY A 243 -26.29 3.29 9.94
N TRP A 244 -26.72 4.15 10.87
CA TRP A 244 -26.64 3.92 12.32
C TRP A 244 -27.50 2.73 12.86
N GLY A 245 -28.03 1.87 12.00
CA GLY A 245 -28.89 0.75 12.41
C GLY A 245 -28.89 -0.49 11.52
N GLN A 246 -28.09 -0.57 10.45
CA GLN A 246 -28.02 -1.78 9.62
C GLN A 246 -26.60 -2.12 9.18
N VAL A 247 -26.19 -3.35 9.53
CA VAL A 247 -24.95 -4.00 9.15
C VAL A 247 -25.32 -5.17 8.27
N HIS A 248 -24.90 -5.14 7.00
CA HIS A 248 -25.04 -6.29 6.10
C HIS A 248 -23.68 -6.96 5.88
N ARG A 249 -23.67 -8.29 6.00
CA ARG A 249 -22.59 -9.16 5.51
C ARG A 249 -22.93 -9.54 4.07
N LEU A 250 -21.99 -9.30 3.16
CA LEU A 250 -21.93 -9.95 1.86
C LEU A 250 -21.00 -11.16 1.95
#